data_AF-A0A812SYM6-F1
#
_entry.id   AF-A0A812SYM6-F1
#
_cell.length_a   1.000
_cell.length_b   1.000
_cell.length_c   1.000
_cell.angle_alpha   90.00
_cell.angle_beta   90.00
_cell.angle_gamma   90.00
#
_symmetry.space_group_name_H-M   'P 1'
#
loop_
_entity.id
_entity.type
_entity.pdbx_description
1 polymer ?
#
loop_
_entity_poly.entity_id
_entity_poly.type
_entity_poly.pdbx_seq_one_letter_code
_entity_poly.pdbx_strand_id
1 'polypeptide(L)'
;MLCIILWNLCVYRELRNIWLNLQAMMQLPRAQSTELHQGTFRSLSCLRFSIIVTAHLLRAALAIALLVGGTQWLGRTTSIVDLILNAVALNGILDIDDFLFEAMVPTKIQLAIQKLQPIQLKYTKGKSQVESAFNFTMLLIMILVPYLVLIVPLTQRMLEVKREMCFGIQNFVVAYNADVGMAYGLMTNEKRFENVLTLAEEAVNEYKFKLDGPWTPASDELPPSPNFMQMGLYTQQFEFGRIRKMAEEAAYWPVCWERDIDPYGPAENASELVAIAHSRMRAAAFNLGLGTNVTPTCAELRNTCYDPDARMVRLMCGQTCGCTDPLAPPWYKQKAEGCAEMCLLQRESRMRALPCQDFPQAGAQESWNQFWDNYALAVSAYYGQDRLELGDMSAVSMMKAGGCPMLQAVPKDPITGETWCLGAATLFGPLSYLCPEACGCRNQTSDSELGLLCPSSCFP
;
A
#
# COMPACT_ATOMS: atom_id res chain seq x y z
N MET A 1 21.37 -16.78 15.38
CA MET A 1 22.66 -17.36 15.85
C MET A 1 22.58 -17.91 17.25
N LEU A 2 22.28 -17.09 18.26
CA LEU A 2 22.22 -17.51 19.66
C LEU A 2 21.35 -18.77 19.88
N CYS A 3 20.15 -18.84 19.33
CA CYS A 3 19.28 -20.00 19.50
C CYS A 3 19.84 -21.30 18.89
N ILE A 4 20.56 -21.22 17.77
CA ILE A 4 21.21 -22.40 17.15
C ILE A 4 22.38 -22.86 18.03
N ILE A 5 23.16 -21.92 18.59
CA ILE A 5 24.23 -22.25 19.53
C ILE A 5 23.66 -22.90 20.79
N LEU A 6 22.61 -22.31 21.37
CA LEU A 6 21.92 -22.86 22.54
C LEU A 6 21.35 -24.25 22.26
N TRP A 7 20.71 -24.44 21.10
CA TRP A 7 20.21 -25.75 20.67
C TRP A 7 21.32 -26.80 20.55
N ASN A 8 22.43 -26.47 19.88
CA ASN A 8 23.59 -27.35 19.75
C ASN A 8 24.19 -27.70 21.13
N LEU A 9 24.23 -26.76 22.07
CA LEU A 9 24.67 -27.01 23.44
C LEU A 9 23.73 -27.96 24.20
N CYS A 10 22.42 -27.83 24.01
CA CYS A 10 21.43 -28.72 24.63
C CYS A 10 21.57 -30.16 24.12
N VAL A 11 21.69 -30.35 22.80
CA VAL A 11 21.90 -31.69 22.22
C VAL A 11 23.29 -32.24 22.59
N TYR A 12 24.31 -31.39 22.65
CA TYR A 12 25.64 -31.81 23.09
C TYR A 12 25.64 -32.34 24.53
N ARG A 13 24.95 -31.64 25.44
CA ARG A 13 24.76 -32.09 26.82
C ARG A 13 24.17 -33.50 26.85
N GLU A 14 23.17 -33.75 26.00
CA GLU A 14 22.51 -35.04 25.91
C GLU A 14 23.42 -36.14 25.35
N LEU A 15 24.13 -35.88 24.25
CA LEU A 15 25.10 -36.84 23.69
C LEU A 15 26.24 -37.16 24.66
N ARG A 16 26.69 -36.16 25.43
CA ARG A 16 27.69 -36.36 26.49
C ARG A 16 27.15 -37.25 27.61
N ASN A 17 25.91 -37.06 28.04
CA ASN A 17 25.27 -37.92 29.04
C ASN A 17 25.17 -39.37 28.54
N ILE A 18 24.73 -39.57 27.29
CA ILE A 18 24.65 -40.90 26.68
C ILE A 18 26.05 -41.56 26.61
N TRP A 19 27.08 -40.81 26.21
CA TRP A 19 28.44 -41.31 26.14
C TRP A 19 28.99 -41.73 27.50
N LEU A 20 28.80 -40.89 28.53
CA LEU A 20 29.23 -41.21 29.90
C LEU A 20 28.52 -42.46 30.44
N ASN A 21 27.21 -42.58 30.20
CA ASN A 21 26.41 -43.75 30.57
C ASN A 21 26.89 -45.01 29.86
N LEU A 22 27.14 -44.93 28.54
CA LEU A 22 27.66 -46.04 27.76
C LEU A 22 29.06 -46.45 28.25
N GLN A 23 29.94 -45.48 28.52
CA GLN A 23 31.28 -45.72 29.04
C GLN A 23 31.26 -46.39 30.41
N ALA A 24 30.31 -46.01 31.28
CA ALA A 24 30.10 -46.66 32.57
C ALA A 24 29.63 -48.11 32.39
N MET A 25 28.69 -48.36 31.48
CA MET A 25 28.21 -49.71 31.19
C MET A 25 29.29 -50.61 30.61
N MET A 26 30.17 -50.09 29.74
CA MET A 26 31.27 -50.87 29.16
C MET A 26 32.31 -51.33 30.19
N GLN A 27 32.40 -50.68 31.36
CA GLN A 27 33.32 -51.08 32.43
C GLN A 27 32.78 -52.22 33.30
N LEU A 28 31.49 -52.57 33.19
CA LEU A 28 30.89 -53.65 33.97
C LEU A 28 31.32 -55.04 33.43
N PRO A 29 31.73 -55.98 34.30
CA PRO A 29 32.07 -57.33 33.88
C PRO A 29 30.87 -58.04 33.26
N ARG A 30 31.10 -58.78 32.17
CA ARG A 30 30.07 -59.60 31.52
C ARG A 30 30.09 -61.02 32.08
N ALA A 31 28.92 -61.55 32.46
CA ALA A 31 28.74 -62.93 32.90
C ALA A 31 27.51 -63.57 32.24
N GLN A 32 27.20 -64.85 32.52
CA GLN A 32 26.00 -65.50 31.99
C GLN A 32 24.72 -65.05 32.72
N SER A 33 24.78 -64.93 34.05
CA SER A 33 23.71 -64.39 34.90
C SER A 33 24.04 -62.96 35.34
N THR A 34 23.01 -62.15 35.60
CA THR A 34 23.19 -60.83 36.22
C THR A 34 23.16 -60.98 37.72
N GLU A 35 24.24 -60.60 38.41
CA GLU A 35 24.33 -60.66 39.87
C GLU A 35 24.32 -59.25 40.46
N LEU A 36 23.27 -58.97 41.25
CA LEU A 36 23.14 -57.75 42.05
C LEU A 36 23.45 -58.09 43.51
N HIS A 37 24.55 -57.57 44.05
CA HIS A 37 24.96 -57.80 45.44
C HIS A 37 24.99 -56.46 46.20
N GLN A 38 24.18 -56.34 47.25
CA GLN A 38 24.12 -55.15 48.14
C GLN A 38 23.95 -53.81 47.39
N GLY A 39 23.15 -53.79 46.31
CA GLY A 39 22.94 -52.57 45.51
C GLY A 39 24.07 -52.22 44.54
N THR A 40 25.05 -53.11 44.36
CA THR A 40 26.09 -53.00 43.34
C THR A 40 25.96 -54.12 42.30
N PHE A 41 26.11 -53.78 41.02
CA PHE A 41 26.16 -54.76 39.94
C PHE A 41 27.56 -55.40 39.89
N ARG A 42 27.67 -56.69 40.21
CA ARG A 42 28.94 -57.42 40.06
C ARG A 42 29.19 -57.84 38.63
N SER A 43 28.14 -58.28 37.95
CA SER A 43 28.21 -58.75 36.58
C SER A 43 26.87 -58.56 35.87
N LEU A 44 26.93 -58.35 34.55
CA LEU A 44 25.75 -58.17 33.72
C LEU A 44 25.68 -59.27 32.66
N SER A 45 24.49 -59.83 32.44
CA SER A 45 24.31 -60.83 31.39
C SER A 45 24.56 -60.22 30.01
N CYS A 46 25.22 -60.94 29.10
CA CYS A 46 25.51 -60.45 27.74
C CYS A 46 24.26 -59.96 26.99
N LEU A 47 23.11 -60.64 27.15
CA LEU A 47 21.85 -60.23 26.51
C LEU A 47 21.38 -58.86 27.01
N ARG A 48 21.32 -58.65 28.33
CA ARG A 48 20.95 -57.35 28.90
C ARG A 48 21.92 -56.25 28.52
N PHE A 49 23.22 -56.57 28.48
CA PHE A 49 24.24 -55.62 28.05
C PHE A 49 23.99 -55.19 26.60
N SER A 50 23.71 -56.15 25.70
CA SER A 50 23.36 -55.85 24.32
C SER A 50 22.12 -54.96 24.23
N ILE A 51 21.06 -55.26 24.98
CA ILE A 51 19.83 -54.45 24.98
C ILE A 51 20.11 -53.01 25.44
N ILE A 52 20.87 -52.83 26.54
CA ILE A 52 21.23 -51.51 27.07
C ILE A 52 22.07 -50.72 26.05
N VAL A 53 23.08 -51.36 25.45
CA VAL A 53 23.91 -50.73 24.42
C VAL A 53 23.06 -50.35 23.21
N THR A 54 22.19 -51.24 22.73
CA THR A 54 21.28 -50.95 21.61
C THR A 54 20.34 -49.80 21.94
N ALA A 55 19.80 -49.74 23.16
CA ALA A 55 18.93 -48.64 23.59
C ALA A 55 19.67 -47.28 23.62
N HIS A 56 20.90 -47.24 24.14
CA HIS A 56 21.71 -46.01 24.13
C HIS A 56 22.13 -45.60 22.72
N LEU A 57 22.45 -46.56 21.84
CA LEU A 57 22.73 -46.27 20.43
C LEU A 57 21.51 -45.71 19.71
N LEU A 58 20.31 -46.23 20.00
CA LEU A 58 19.06 -45.70 19.48
C LEU A 58 18.81 -44.26 19.98
N ARG A 59 18.98 -44.01 21.29
CA ARG A 59 18.86 -42.65 21.87
C ARG A 59 19.86 -41.69 21.24
N ALA A 60 21.11 -42.11 21.04
CA ALA A 60 22.13 -41.32 20.34
C ALA A 60 21.74 -41.04 18.89
N ALA A 61 21.21 -42.03 18.16
CA ALA A 61 20.75 -41.85 16.79
C ALA A 61 19.58 -40.86 16.71
N LEU A 62 18.62 -40.93 17.63
CA LEU A 62 17.52 -39.97 17.73
C LEU A 62 18.01 -38.56 18.07
N ALA A 63 18.94 -38.42 19.02
CA ALA A 63 19.54 -37.14 19.36
C ALA A 63 20.30 -36.51 18.17
N ILE A 64 21.04 -37.31 17.40
CA ILE A 64 21.70 -36.86 16.16
C ILE A 64 20.67 -36.46 15.09
N ALA A 65 19.61 -37.25 14.92
CA ALA A 65 18.53 -36.92 13.98
C ALA A 65 17.82 -35.61 14.37
N LEU A 66 17.57 -35.40 15.66
CA LEU A 66 17.02 -34.14 16.20
C LEU A 66 18.01 -32.98 16.06
N LEU A 67 19.32 -33.21 16.22
CA LEU A 67 20.33 -32.18 15.96
C LEU A 67 20.22 -31.68 14.53
N VAL A 68 20.24 -32.60 13.55
CA VAL A 68 20.19 -32.26 12.12
C VAL A 68 18.83 -31.63 11.76
N GLY A 69 17.72 -32.26 12.15
CA GLY A 69 16.37 -31.79 11.87
C GLY A 69 16.06 -30.45 12.55
N GLY A 70 16.39 -30.30 13.83
CA GLY A 70 16.19 -29.08 14.60
C GLY A 70 17.04 -27.93 14.08
N THR A 71 18.31 -28.17 13.72
CA THR A 71 19.16 -27.15 13.12
C THR A 71 18.64 -26.72 11.75
N GLN A 72 18.20 -27.66 10.91
CA GLN A 72 17.59 -27.35 9.61
C GLN A 72 16.27 -26.58 9.76
N TRP A 73 15.46 -26.93 10.76
CA TRP A 73 14.18 -26.26 11.04
C TRP A 73 14.39 -24.84 11.56
N LEU A 74 15.27 -24.64 12.54
CA LEU A 74 15.66 -23.32 13.06
C LEU A 74 16.29 -22.45 11.97
N GLY A 75 17.12 -23.05 11.10
CA GLY A 75 17.74 -22.34 9.97
C GLY A 75 16.74 -21.84 8.93
N ARG A 76 15.54 -22.44 8.82
CA ARG A 76 14.49 -22.01 7.88
C ARG A 76 13.56 -20.94 8.45
N THR A 77 13.61 -20.66 9.75
CA THR A 77 12.71 -19.70 10.39
C THR A 77 13.25 -18.28 10.22
N THR A 78 12.45 -17.38 9.62
CA THR A 78 12.86 -15.98 9.34
C THR A 78 12.45 -14.99 10.44
N SER A 79 11.41 -15.31 11.21
CA SER A 79 10.91 -14.50 12.31
C SER A 79 11.67 -14.79 13.61
N ILE A 80 12.11 -13.73 14.31
CA ILE A 80 12.87 -13.86 15.57
C ILE A 80 12.02 -14.49 16.67
N VAL A 81 10.74 -14.12 16.75
CA VAL A 81 9.81 -14.62 17.78
C VAL A 81 9.59 -16.12 17.60
N ASP A 82 9.35 -16.54 16.36
CA ASP A 82 9.15 -17.96 16.04
C ASP A 82 10.42 -18.78 16.27
N LEU A 83 11.59 -18.18 16.05
CA LEU A 83 12.88 -18.84 16.26
C LEU A 83 13.12 -19.16 17.74
N ILE A 84 12.73 -18.27 18.65
CA ILE A 84 12.81 -18.51 20.10
C ILE A 84 11.79 -19.58 20.52
N LEU A 85 10.53 -19.47 20.08
CA LEU A 85 9.48 -20.44 20.39
C LEU A 85 9.83 -21.85 19.91
N ASN A 86 10.33 -21.97 18.68
CA ASN A 86 10.75 -23.25 18.10
C ASN A 86 11.95 -23.85 18.84
N ALA A 87 12.91 -23.02 19.27
CA ALA A 87 14.06 -23.49 20.04
C ALA A 87 13.64 -24.03 21.42
N VAL A 88 12.71 -23.36 22.10
CA VAL A 88 12.15 -23.82 23.39
C VAL A 88 11.36 -25.12 23.20
N ALA A 89 10.53 -25.21 22.16
CA ALA A 89 9.76 -26.42 21.86
C ALA A 89 10.67 -27.64 21.57
N LEU A 90 11.74 -27.44 20.80
CA LEU A 90 12.75 -28.47 20.54
C LEU A 90 13.44 -28.95 21.82
N ASN A 91 13.77 -28.03 22.73
CA ASN A 91 14.30 -28.43 24.04
C ASN A 91 13.29 -29.27 24.82
N GLY A 92 12.01 -28.88 24.79
CA GLY A 92 10.93 -29.67 25.38
C GLY A 92 10.87 -31.11 24.86
N ILE A 93 11.07 -31.32 23.55
CA ILE A 93 11.07 -32.66 22.94
C ILE A 93 12.21 -33.55 23.47
N LEU A 94 13.39 -32.98 23.73
CA LEU A 94 14.51 -33.73 24.30
C LEU A 94 14.22 -34.21 25.72
N ASP A 95 13.41 -33.47 26.48
CA ASP A 95 13.09 -33.81 27.87
C ASP A 95 11.89 -34.79 27.96
N ILE A 96 11.19 -35.10 26.86
CA ILE A 96 10.01 -35.98 26.84
C ILE A 96 10.34 -37.41 27.29
N ASP A 97 11.52 -37.93 26.93
CA ASP A 97 11.85 -39.31 27.26
C ASP A 97 12.11 -39.52 28.75
N ASP A 98 12.70 -38.53 29.41
CA ASP A 98 12.85 -38.48 30.86
C ASP A 98 11.47 -38.39 31.54
N PHE A 99 10.54 -37.57 31.02
CA PHE A 99 9.15 -37.53 31.53
C PHE A 99 8.40 -38.85 31.33
N LEU A 100 8.57 -39.50 30.17
CA LEU A 100 7.98 -40.81 29.90
C LEU A 100 8.56 -41.88 30.81
N PHE A 101 9.87 -41.84 31.06
CA PHE A 101 10.52 -42.74 32.00
C PHE A 101 9.97 -42.57 33.42
N GLU A 102 9.87 -41.33 33.91
CA GLU A 102 9.30 -41.04 35.22
C GLU A 102 7.84 -41.51 35.34
N ALA A 103 7.04 -41.35 34.28
CA ALA A 103 5.64 -41.73 34.28
C ALA A 103 5.43 -43.26 34.15
N MET A 104 6.24 -43.94 33.35
CA MET A 104 6.02 -45.36 33.00
C MET A 104 6.73 -46.34 33.92
N VAL A 105 7.81 -45.92 34.61
CA VAL A 105 8.57 -46.83 35.47
C VAL A 105 7.84 -47.06 36.79
N PRO A 106 7.50 -48.32 37.15
CA PRO A 106 6.83 -48.61 38.41
C PRO A 106 7.63 -48.10 39.62
N THR A 107 6.93 -47.58 40.63
CA THR A 107 7.54 -47.03 41.87
C THR A 107 8.50 -48.00 42.55
N LYS A 108 8.26 -49.32 42.44
CA LYS A 108 9.19 -50.34 42.96
C LYS A 108 10.56 -50.32 42.28
N ILE A 109 10.59 -50.08 40.96
CA ILE A 109 11.83 -49.96 40.20
C ILE A 109 12.50 -48.62 40.52
N GLN A 110 11.73 -47.54 40.65
CA GLN A 110 12.28 -46.24 41.09
C GLN A 110 12.96 -46.35 42.47
N LEU A 111 12.31 -46.98 43.45
CA LEU A 111 12.90 -47.25 44.77
C LEU A 111 14.12 -48.19 44.70
N ALA A 112 14.14 -49.13 43.75
CA ALA A 112 15.30 -49.97 43.52
C ALA A 112 16.47 -49.17 42.92
N ILE A 113 16.19 -48.29 41.95
CA ILE A 113 17.18 -47.40 41.33
C ILE A 113 17.76 -46.43 42.36
N GLN A 114 16.94 -45.87 43.24
CA GLN A 114 17.40 -44.99 44.33
C GLN A 114 18.34 -45.70 45.32
N LYS A 115 18.23 -47.02 45.47
CA LYS A 115 19.10 -47.83 46.33
C LYS A 115 20.38 -48.30 45.62
N LEU A 116 20.51 -48.09 44.31
CA LEU A 116 21.73 -48.44 43.59
C LEU A 116 22.88 -47.54 44.01
N GLN A 117 24.03 -48.14 44.32
CA GLN A 117 25.24 -47.37 44.55
C GLN A 117 25.78 -46.83 43.22
N PRO A 118 26.31 -45.59 43.19
CA PRO A 118 26.88 -45.01 41.98
C PRO A 118 28.08 -45.83 41.49
N ILE A 119 28.14 -46.06 40.17
CA ILE A 119 29.23 -46.80 39.54
C ILE A 119 30.51 -45.98 39.64
N GLN A 120 31.51 -46.51 40.36
CA GLN A 120 32.82 -45.87 40.53
C GLN A 120 33.66 -46.07 39.25
N LEU A 121 33.79 -45.02 38.45
CA LEU A 121 34.62 -45.03 37.25
C LEU A 121 36.09 -44.83 37.63
N LYS A 122 36.96 -45.77 37.23
CA LYS A 122 38.42 -45.59 37.39
C LYS A 122 38.93 -44.63 36.31
N TYR A 123 39.04 -43.36 36.65
CA TYR A 123 39.63 -42.36 35.77
C TYR A 123 41.16 -42.38 35.84
N THR A 124 41.82 -42.52 34.68
CA THR A 124 43.26 -42.27 34.54
C THR A 124 43.48 -40.84 34.04
N LYS A 125 44.56 -40.18 34.48
CA LYS A 125 44.86 -38.78 34.10
C LYS A 125 44.93 -38.58 32.58
N GLY A 126 45.57 -39.51 31.86
CA GLY A 126 45.67 -39.45 30.40
C GLY A 126 44.31 -39.59 29.70
N LYS A 127 43.45 -40.49 30.19
CA LYS A 127 42.10 -40.68 29.63
C LYS A 127 41.23 -39.43 29.82
N SER A 128 41.32 -38.77 30.97
CA SER A 128 40.59 -37.53 31.24
C SER A 128 41.00 -36.40 30.30
N GLN A 129 42.30 -36.25 30.01
CA GLN A 129 42.76 -35.24 29.04
C GLN A 129 42.28 -35.52 27.62
N VAL A 130 42.38 -36.77 27.17
CA VAL A 130 41.88 -37.18 25.84
C VAL A 130 40.37 -36.98 25.75
N GLU A 131 39.63 -37.31 26.81
CA GLU A 131 38.18 -37.12 26.86
C GLU A 131 37.80 -35.64 26.82
N SER A 132 38.48 -34.77 27.56
CA SER A 132 38.26 -33.32 27.50
C SER A 132 38.59 -32.75 26.11
N ALA A 133 39.70 -33.19 25.51
CA ALA A 133 40.07 -32.76 24.15
C ALA A 133 39.02 -33.22 23.12
N PHE A 134 38.60 -34.49 23.18
CA PHE A 134 37.55 -35.03 22.32
C PHE A 134 36.23 -34.27 22.47
N ASN A 135 35.81 -34.00 23.70
CA ASN A 135 34.61 -33.23 24.01
C ASN A 135 34.66 -31.81 23.45
N PHE A 136 35.80 -31.13 23.62
CA PHE A 136 36.01 -29.79 23.07
C PHE A 136 35.99 -29.80 21.54
N THR A 137 36.68 -30.75 20.91
CA THR A 137 36.68 -30.91 19.45
C THR A 137 35.29 -31.22 18.92
N MET A 138 34.53 -32.11 19.58
CA MET A 138 33.16 -32.44 19.20
C MET A 138 32.24 -31.21 19.29
N LEU A 139 32.31 -30.45 20.38
CA LEU A 139 31.55 -29.21 20.57
C LEU A 139 31.88 -28.19 19.47
N LEU A 140 33.16 -27.99 19.17
CA LEU A 140 33.61 -27.10 18.12
C LEU A 140 33.04 -27.52 16.75
N ILE A 141 33.08 -28.83 16.44
CA ILE A 141 32.51 -29.39 15.21
C ILE A 141 30.98 -29.15 15.15
N MET A 142 30.25 -29.41 16.24
CA MET A 142 28.80 -29.19 16.30
C MET A 142 28.38 -27.73 16.17
N ILE A 143 29.26 -26.77 16.48
CA ILE A 143 29.00 -25.36 16.26
C ILE A 143 29.40 -24.94 14.84
N LEU A 144 30.61 -25.32 14.40
CA LEU A 144 31.15 -24.90 13.11
C LEU A 144 30.42 -25.52 11.92
N VAL A 145 30.03 -26.80 12.00
CA VAL A 145 29.38 -27.49 10.87
C VAL A 145 28.03 -26.85 10.51
N PRO A 146 27.06 -26.68 11.42
CA PRO A 146 25.85 -25.90 11.15
C PRO A 146 26.10 -24.49 10.64
N TYR A 147 27.10 -23.80 11.21
CA TYR A 147 27.44 -22.46 10.80
C TYR A 147 27.88 -22.42 9.33
N LEU A 148 28.82 -23.28 8.94
CA LEU A 148 29.36 -23.31 7.59
C LEU A 148 28.39 -23.91 6.56
N VAL A 149 27.62 -24.95 6.95
CA VAL A 149 26.77 -25.71 6.01
C VAL A 149 25.35 -25.13 5.87
N LEU A 150 24.81 -24.47 6.89
CA LEU A 150 23.44 -23.93 6.85
C LEU A 150 23.43 -22.40 6.86
N ILE A 151 24.14 -21.78 7.80
CA ILE A 151 24.03 -20.34 8.04
C ILE A 151 24.72 -19.52 6.96
N VAL A 152 25.98 -19.84 6.62
CA VAL A 152 26.72 -19.15 5.56
C VAL A 152 25.97 -19.21 4.22
N PRO A 153 25.56 -20.38 3.70
CA PRO A 153 24.84 -20.45 2.43
C PRO A 153 23.44 -19.81 2.50
N LEU A 154 22.74 -19.87 3.64
CA LEU A 154 21.48 -19.14 3.79
C LEU A 154 21.69 -17.62 3.71
N THR A 155 22.73 -17.12 4.37
CA THR A 155 23.07 -15.70 4.35
C THR A 155 23.45 -15.27 2.93
N GLN A 156 24.25 -16.08 2.23
CA GLN A 156 24.56 -15.85 0.82
C GLN A 156 23.30 -15.86 -0.04
N ARG A 157 22.40 -16.83 0.11
CA ARG A 157 21.12 -16.87 -0.61
C ARG A 157 20.21 -15.68 -0.30
N MET A 158 20.14 -15.22 0.96
CA MET A 158 19.37 -14.02 1.29
C MET A 158 20.00 -12.76 0.72
N LEU A 159 21.33 -12.68 0.67
CA LEU A 159 22.05 -11.60 -0.01
C LEU A 159 21.91 -11.67 -1.53
N GLU A 160 21.84 -12.86 -2.11
CA GLU A 160 21.54 -13.09 -3.53
C GLU A 160 20.11 -12.72 -3.84
N VAL A 161 19.12 -13.14 -3.06
CA VAL A 161 17.71 -12.72 -3.22
C VAL A 161 17.59 -11.20 -3.04
N LYS A 162 18.27 -10.63 -2.05
CA LYS A 162 18.37 -9.17 -1.92
C LYS A 162 19.04 -8.56 -3.15
N ARG A 163 20.01 -9.21 -3.77
CA ARG A 163 20.61 -8.76 -5.02
C ARG A 163 19.61 -8.83 -6.17
N GLU A 164 18.93 -9.94 -6.37
CA GLU A 164 17.96 -10.10 -7.46
C GLU A 164 16.71 -9.22 -7.30
N MET A 165 16.27 -8.96 -6.06
CA MET A 165 15.10 -8.11 -5.78
C MET A 165 15.45 -6.63 -5.67
N CYS A 166 16.60 -6.32 -5.05
CA CYS A 166 16.98 -4.94 -4.72
C CYS A 166 18.07 -4.35 -5.63
N PHE A 167 18.78 -5.15 -6.42
CA PHE A 167 19.76 -4.68 -7.40
C PHE A 167 19.23 -4.92 -8.82
N GLY A 168 19.96 -4.39 -9.80
CA GLY A 168 19.50 -4.30 -11.18
C GLY A 168 18.70 -3.02 -11.40
N ILE A 169 18.20 -2.86 -12.63
CA ILE A 169 17.34 -1.73 -12.96
C ILE A 169 16.02 -2.01 -12.27
N GLN A 170 15.75 -1.37 -11.13
CA GLN A 170 14.46 -1.51 -10.42
C GLN A 170 13.36 -0.63 -11.03
N ASN A 171 13.77 0.23 -11.95
CA ASN A 171 12.93 1.22 -12.58
C ASN A 171 12.44 0.62 -13.88
N PHE A 172 11.52 -0.33 -13.78
CA PHE A 172 10.75 -0.77 -14.93
C PHE A 172 9.42 -1.35 -14.47
N VAL A 173 8.39 -1.14 -15.28
CA VAL A 173 7.10 -1.80 -15.11
C VAL A 173 6.94 -2.82 -16.22
N VAL A 174 6.37 -3.97 -15.91
CA VAL A 174 6.07 -5.01 -16.89
C VAL A 174 4.57 -5.23 -16.91
N ALA A 175 3.96 -5.11 -18.09
CA ALA A 175 2.57 -5.47 -18.32
C ALA A 175 2.51 -6.66 -19.28
N TYR A 176 1.77 -7.70 -18.92
CA TYR A 176 1.50 -8.81 -19.83
C TYR A 176 0.25 -8.50 -20.64
N ASN A 177 0.41 -8.39 -21.96
CA ASN A 177 -0.73 -8.25 -22.87
C ASN A 177 -1.22 -9.66 -23.24
N ALA A 178 -2.33 -10.08 -22.65
CA ALA A 178 -2.90 -11.41 -22.84
C ALA A 178 -3.40 -11.66 -24.27
N ASP A 179 -3.79 -10.62 -25.00
CA ASP A 179 -4.32 -10.75 -26.37
C ASP A 179 -3.19 -11.00 -27.40
N VAL A 180 -2.01 -10.42 -27.16
CA VAL A 180 -0.83 -10.57 -28.03
C VAL A 180 0.11 -11.68 -27.52
N GLY A 181 -0.11 -12.17 -26.30
CA GLY A 181 0.71 -13.21 -25.66
C GLY A 181 2.12 -12.74 -25.29
N MET A 182 2.35 -11.43 -25.17
CA MET A 182 3.68 -10.84 -24.98
C MET A 182 3.71 -9.95 -23.73
N ALA A 183 4.82 -10.03 -22.98
CA ALA A 183 5.11 -9.10 -21.89
C ALA A 183 5.82 -7.86 -22.42
N TYR A 184 5.27 -6.68 -22.14
CA TYR A 184 5.87 -5.39 -22.48
C TYR A 184 6.50 -4.82 -21.21
N GLY A 185 7.82 -4.67 -21.23
CA GLY A 185 8.56 -3.95 -20.20
C GLY A 185 8.77 -2.50 -20.62
N LEU A 186 8.38 -1.55 -19.77
CA LEU A 186 8.75 -0.15 -19.90
C LEU A 186 9.80 0.15 -18.83
N MET A 187 11.04 0.42 -19.24
CA MET A 187 12.05 0.99 -18.34
C MET A 187 11.51 2.32 -17.82
N THR A 188 11.22 2.40 -16.53
CA THR A 188 11.05 3.68 -15.85
C THR A 188 12.47 4.24 -15.68
N ASN A 189 12.74 5.47 -16.07
CA ASN A 189 14.13 5.94 -16.02
C ASN A 189 14.53 6.20 -14.57
N GLU A 190 15.56 5.51 -14.08
CA GLU A 190 16.19 5.79 -12.77
C GLU A 190 16.73 7.23 -12.68
N LYS A 191 16.82 7.94 -13.82
CA LYS A 191 17.27 9.34 -13.94
C LYS A 191 16.64 10.12 -15.11
N ARG A 192 15.31 10.20 -15.16
CA ARG A 192 14.56 11.31 -15.80
C ARG A 192 13.34 11.53 -14.92
N PHE A 193 13.27 12.53 -14.04
CA PHE A 193 13.77 13.89 -14.15
C PHE A 193 14.57 14.29 -12.91
N GLU A 194 15.36 15.36 -13.04
CA GLU A 194 15.56 16.27 -11.91
C GLU A 194 14.20 16.52 -11.22
N ASN A 195 14.08 16.16 -9.95
CA ASN A 195 13.15 16.77 -8.98
C ASN A 195 11.63 16.66 -9.18
N VAL A 196 11.07 15.62 -9.82
CA VAL A 196 9.60 15.48 -9.82
C VAL A 196 9.20 14.09 -9.33
N LEU A 197 9.23 13.92 -7.99
CA LEU A 197 8.56 12.83 -7.28
C LEU A 197 7.09 12.79 -7.72
N THR A 198 6.46 11.63 -7.92
CA THR A 198 5.00 11.61 -8.15
C THR A 198 4.28 12.28 -6.98
N LEU A 199 3.06 12.80 -7.17
CA LEU A 199 2.31 13.44 -6.08
C LEU A 199 2.20 12.55 -4.82
N ALA A 200 2.06 11.23 -5.01
CA ALA A 200 2.03 10.26 -3.93
C ALA A 200 3.41 10.10 -3.25
N GLU A 201 4.49 10.01 -4.02
CA GLU A 201 5.86 9.93 -3.47
C GLU A 201 6.26 11.22 -2.76
N GLU A 202 5.88 12.39 -3.28
CA GLU A 202 6.11 13.68 -2.64
C GLU A 202 5.32 13.78 -1.33
N ALA A 203 4.04 13.40 -1.33
CA ALA A 203 3.23 13.36 -0.12
C ALA A 203 3.83 12.46 0.96
N VAL A 204 4.32 11.27 0.59
CA VAL A 204 5.00 10.36 1.51
C VAL A 204 6.35 10.91 1.95
N ASN A 205 7.14 11.46 1.03
CA ASN A 205 8.46 12.01 1.32
C ASN A 205 8.40 13.18 2.29
N GLU A 206 7.39 14.03 2.14
CA GLU A 206 7.14 15.18 3.01
C GLU A 206 6.63 14.76 4.41
N TYR A 207 5.89 13.66 4.50
CA TYR A 207 5.24 13.26 5.75
C TYR A 207 6.04 12.26 6.59
N LYS A 208 6.85 11.38 5.97
CA LYS A 208 7.51 10.23 6.63
C LYS A 208 8.44 10.58 7.80
N PHE A 209 8.88 11.84 7.92
CA PHE A 209 9.77 12.31 9.01
C PHE A 209 9.18 13.47 9.81
N LYS A 210 7.88 13.77 9.71
CA LYS A 210 7.24 14.82 10.52
C LYS A 210 7.03 14.43 11.99
N LEU A 211 7.23 13.16 12.33
CA LEU A 211 7.15 12.66 13.70
C LEU A 211 8.42 11.87 14.04
N ASP A 212 9.01 12.16 15.20
CA ASP A 212 10.20 11.46 15.72
C ASP A 212 9.88 10.03 16.25
N GLY A 213 8.61 9.62 16.20
CA GLY A 213 8.13 8.33 16.67
C GLY A 213 6.74 7.97 16.14
N PRO A 214 6.23 6.75 16.44
CA PRO A 214 4.89 6.34 16.03
C PRO A 214 3.84 7.25 16.68
N TRP A 215 2.93 7.81 15.88
CA TRP A 215 1.79 8.55 16.41
C TRP A 215 0.91 7.60 17.23
N THR A 216 0.58 8.01 18.45
CA THR A 216 -0.37 7.28 19.31
C THR A 216 -1.59 8.17 19.57
N PRO A 217 -2.83 7.66 19.47
CA PRO A 217 -4.04 8.43 19.72
C PRO A 217 -4.21 8.94 21.17
N ALA A 218 -3.27 8.60 22.07
CA ALA A 218 -3.38 8.86 23.51
C ALA A 218 -2.93 10.27 23.92
N SER A 219 -2.21 10.98 23.06
CA SER A 219 -2.02 12.42 23.17
C SER A 219 -3.14 13.08 22.38
N ASP A 220 -3.98 13.92 22.99
CA ASP A 220 -5.04 14.72 22.33
C ASP A 220 -4.52 15.68 21.23
N GLU A 221 -3.26 15.55 20.83
CA GLU A 221 -2.61 16.30 19.74
C GLU A 221 -2.92 15.64 18.39
N LEU A 222 -3.64 16.40 17.55
CA LEU A 222 -3.84 16.07 16.14
C LEU A 222 -2.49 15.98 15.42
N PRO A 223 -2.29 14.99 14.53
CA PRO A 223 -1.07 14.90 13.75
C PRO A 223 -0.89 16.15 12.88
N PRO A 224 0.35 16.55 12.56
CA PRO A 224 0.60 17.71 11.71
C PRO A 224 -0.08 17.51 10.35
N SER A 225 -0.77 18.52 9.83
CA SER A 225 -1.45 18.42 8.54
C SER A 225 -0.44 18.22 7.40
N PRO A 226 -0.58 17.17 6.56
CA PRO A 226 0.25 17.02 5.36
C PRO A 226 -0.08 18.08 4.30
N ASN A 227 0.89 18.43 3.45
CA ASN A 227 0.69 19.45 2.41
C ASN A 227 0.11 18.88 1.10
N PHE A 228 0.29 17.60 0.82
CA PHE A 228 -0.12 17.00 -0.47
C PHE A 228 -1.13 15.86 -0.38
N MET A 229 -1.58 15.50 0.84
CA MET A 229 -2.56 14.44 1.05
C MET A 229 -3.59 14.82 2.10
N GLN A 230 -4.66 14.05 2.21
CA GLN A 230 -5.68 14.19 3.24
C GLN A 230 -5.64 12.94 4.13
N MET A 231 -5.49 13.14 5.44
CA MET A 231 -5.51 12.04 6.40
C MET A 231 -6.96 11.79 6.85
N GLY A 232 -7.42 10.54 6.67
CA GLY A 232 -8.64 10.07 7.30
C GLY A 232 -8.34 9.58 8.72
N LEU A 233 -9.15 9.95 9.70
CA LEU A 233 -9.04 9.43 11.08
C LEU A 233 -9.58 8.00 11.18
N TYR A 234 -10.45 7.61 10.23
CA TYR A 234 -11.12 6.32 10.21
C TYR A 234 -10.96 5.62 8.85
N THR A 235 -10.89 4.29 8.86
CA THR A 235 -10.80 3.46 7.64
C THR A 235 -11.91 3.77 6.64
N GLN A 236 -13.13 4.03 7.12
CA GLN A 236 -14.27 4.36 6.25
C GLN A 236 -14.05 5.68 5.49
N GLN A 237 -13.45 6.69 6.13
CA GLN A 237 -13.15 7.96 5.46
C GLN A 237 -12.07 7.78 4.39
N PHE A 238 -11.05 6.95 4.67
CA PHE A 238 -10.01 6.61 3.70
C PHE A 238 -10.60 5.88 2.48
N GLU A 239 -11.38 4.81 2.71
CA GLU A 239 -11.97 4.04 1.61
C GLU A 239 -12.95 4.89 0.81
N PHE A 240 -13.78 5.69 1.49
CA PHE A 240 -14.70 6.59 0.81
C PHE A 240 -13.95 7.64 -0.02
N GLY A 241 -12.88 8.25 0.51
CA GLY A 241 -12.05 9.20 -0.23
C GLY A 241 -11.33 8.57 -1.42
N ARG A 242 -10.88 7.33 -1.31
CA ARG A 242 -10.13 6.61 -2.37
C ARG A 242 -10.98 6.32 -3.61
N ILE A 243 -12.27 6.03 -3.44
CA ILE A 243 -13.16 5.65 -4.56
C ILE A 243 -14.10 6.77 -5.03
N ARG A 244 -14.11 7.91 -4.32
CA ARG A 244 -15.02 9.02 -4.60
C ARG A 244 -14.74 9.61 -5.98
N LYS A 245 -15.81 9.83 -6.75
CA LYS A 245 -15.71 10.52 -8.05
C LYS A 245 -15.68 12.04 -7.86
N MET A 246 -15.10 12.77 -8.81
CA MET A 246 -15.04 14.25 -8.74
C MET A 246 -16.43 14.90 -8.60
N ALA A 247 -17.47 14.34 -9.25
CA ALA A 247 -18.84 14.84 -9.10
C ALA A 247 -19.37 14.76 -7.66
N GLU A 248 -19.06 13.67 -6.95
CA GLU A 248 -19.45 13.47 -5.55
C GLU A 248 -18.62 14.38 -4.62
N GLU A 249 -17.33 14.55 -4.93
CA GLU A 249 -16.47 15.49 -4.21
C GLU A 249 -16.96 16.94 -4.34
N ALA A 250 -17.33 17.35 -5.56
CA ALA A 250 -17.87 18.68 -5.83
C ALA A 250 -19.23 18.94 -5.16
N ALA A 251 -20.05 17.90 -4.99
CA ALA A 251 -21.30 17.96 -4.24
C ALA A 251 -21.06 18.06 -2.72
N TYR A 252 -20.03 17.38 -2.22
CA TYR A 252 -19.68 17.40 -0.79
C TYR A 252 -18.99 18.70 -0.36
N TRP A 253 -18.34 19.42 -1.29
CA TRP A 253 -17.62 20.65 -0.98
C TRP A 253 -18.60 21.79 -0.60
N PRO A 254 -18.61 22.25 0.68
CA PRO A 254 -19.74 22.99 1.23
C PRO A 254 -19.75 24.49 0.90
N VAL A 255 -18.73 24.99 0.19
CA VAL A 255 -18.56 26.43 -0.07
C VAL A 255 -18.12 26.69 -1.49
N CYS A 256 -18.52 27.84 -2.04
CA CYS A 256 -17.90 28.41 -3.24
C CYS A 256 -16.96 29.53 -2.81
N TRP A 257 -15.79 29.17 -2.30
CA TRP A 257 -14.90 30.11 -1.63
C TRP A 257 -13.51 30.12 -2.25
N GLU A 258 -13.03 31.34 -2.52
CA GLU A 258 -11.66 31.63 -2.90
C GLU A 258 -11.11 32.67 -1.96
N ARG A 259 -10.04 32.30 -1.24
CA ARG A 259 -9.40 33.20 -0.27
C ARG A 259 -8.93 34.51 -0.89
N ASP A 260 -8.48 34.46 -2.14
CA ASP A 260 -7.92 35.64 -2.83
C ASP A 260 -9.00 36.62 -3.29
N ILE A 261 -10.25 36.16 -3.45
CA ILE A 261 -11.39 36.99 -3.86
C ILE A 261 -12.19 37.46 -2.64
N ASP A 262 -12.43 36.57 -1.68
CA ASP A 262 -13.19 36.85 -0.46
C ASP A 262 -12.41 36.35 0.77
N PRO A 263 -11.43 37.14 1.27
CA PRO A 263 -10.62 36.74 2.40
C PRO A 263 -11.42 36.57 3.69
N TYR A 264 -12.60 37.20 3.79
CA TYR A 264 -13.49 37.20 4.97
C TYR A 264 -14.72 36.30 4.80
N GLY A 265 -14.67 35.38 3.84
CA GLY A 265 -15.76 34.46 3.55
C GLY A 265 -16.07 33.50 4.71
N PRO A 266 -17.22 32.79 4.66
CA PRO A 266 -17.69 31.91 5.73
C PRO A 266 -16.73 30.76 6.09
N ALA A 267 -15.75 30.47 5.24
CA ALA A 267 -14.69 29.48 5.48
C ALA A 267 -13.59 29.98 6.44
N GLU A 268 -13.44 31.28 6.66
CA GLU A 268 -12.39 31.83 7.55
C GLU A 268 -12.58 31.34 9.00
N ASN A 269 -13.84 31.16 9.42
CA ASN A 269 -14.18 30.63 10.75
C ASN A 269 -13.96 29.10 10.87
N ALA A 270 -13.68 28.40 9.77
CA ALA A 270 -13.51 26.96 9.71
C ALA A 270 -12.05 26.60 9.38
N SER A 271 -11.17 26.65 10.38
CA SER A 271 -9.73 26.36 10.26
C SER A 271 -9.43 25.02 9.57
N GLU A 272 -10.27 24.00 9.79
CA GLU A 272 -10.16 22.69 9.14
C GLU A 272 -10.36 22.76 7.62
N LEU A 273 -11.33 23.55 7.17
CA LEU A 273 -11.64 23.68 5.74
C LEU A 273 -10.51 24.41 5.00
N VAL A 274 -9.89 25.40 5.65
CA VAL A 274 -8.72 26.10 5.13
C VAL A 274 -7.53 25.15 4.96
N ALA A 275 -7.27 24.27 5.93
CA ALA A 275 -6.20 23.29 5.85
C ALA A 275 -6.41 22.28 4.70
N ILE A 276 -7.65 21.80 4.52
CA ILE A 276 -8.01 20.89 3.42
C ILE A 276 -7.91 21.60 2.06
N ALA A 277 -8.40 22.84 1.96
CA ALA A 277 -8.31 23.61 0.72
C ALA A 277 -6.85 23.85 0.32
N HIS A 278 -5.99 24.16 1.30
CA HIS A 278 -4.57 24.40 1.05
C HIS A 278 -3.83 23.15 0.55
N SER A 279 -4.09 21.97 1.12
CA SER A 279 -3.44 20.74 0.66
C SER A 279 -3.90 20.33 -0.75
N ARG A 280 -5.19 20.51 -1.05
CA ARG A 280 -5.75 20.28 -2.40
C ARG A 280 -5.21 21.25 -3.44
N MET A 281 -5.04 22.52 -3.08
CA MET A 281 -4.44 23.52 -3.96
C MET A 281 -3.00 23.19 -4.32
N ARG A 282 -2.18 22.77 -3.34
CA ARG A 282 -0.80 22.32 -3.61
C ARG A 282 -0.74 21.08 -4.47
N ALA A 283 -1.63 20.11 -4.23
CA ALA A 283 -1.75 18.92 -5.07
C ALA A 283 -2.16 19.27 -6.52
N ALA A 284 -3.07 20.23 -6.69
CA ALA A 284 -3.47 20.72 -8.01
C ALA A 284 -2.31 21.44 -8.73
N ALA A 285 -1.59 22.31 -8.01
CA ALA A 285 -0.39 23.00 -8.52
C ALA A 285 0.67 22.02 -9.02
N PHE A 286 0.90 20.98 -8.20
CA PHE A 286 1.86 19.93 -8.47
C PHE A 286 1.52 19.19 -9.77
N ASN A 287 0.26 18.79 -9.95
CA ASN A 287 -0.20 18.10 -11.15
C ASN A 287 -0.10 18.96 -12.42
N LEU A 288 -0.15 20.28 -12.29
CA LEU A 288 0.04 21.24 -13.38
C LEU A 288 1.52 21.59 -13.63
N GLY A 289 2.46 20.97 -12.90
CA GLY A 289 3.90 21.15 -13.10
C GLY A 289 4.47 22.44 -12.52
N LEU A 290 3.78 23.11 -11.58
CA LEU A 290 4.25 24.35 -10.96
C LEU A 290 5.30 24.15 -9.84
N GLY A 291 5.62 22.90 -9.50
CA GLY A 291 6.61 22.53 -8.48
C GLY A 291 6.03 22.46 -7.05
N THR A 292 6.87 22.05 -6.09
CA THR A 292 6.46 21.74 -4.70
C THR A 292 6.56 22.93 -3.75
N ASN A 293 7.34 23.95 -4.11
CA ASN A 293 7.62 25.12 -3.25
C ASN A 293 6.64 26.29 -3.44
N VAL A 294 5.65 26.13 -4.32
CA VAL A 294 4.69 27.18 -4.65
C VAL A 294 3.35 26.86 -3.99
N THR A 295 2.82 27.82 -3.24
CA THR A 295 1.42 27.85 -2.82
C THR A 295 0.67 28.75 -3.79
N PRO A 296 0.15 28.22 -4.91
CA PRO A 296 -0.42 29.09 -5.90
C PRO A 296 -1.70 29.75 -5.40
N THR A 297 -1.91 30.98 -5.85
CA THR A 297 -3.18 31.66 -5.73
C THR A 297 -4.13 31.22 -6.84
N CYS A 298 -5.44 31.41 -6.64
CA CYS A 298 -6.39 31.14 -7.72
C CYS A 298 -6.13 32.03 -8.94
N ALA A 299 -5.68 33.28 -8.70
CA ALA A 299 -5.29 34.21 -9.76
C ALA A 299 -4.14 33.69 -10.64
N GLU A 300 -3.12 33.07 -10.03
CA GLU A 300 -1.99 32.45 -10.77
C GLU A 300 -2.44 31.25 -11.62
N LEU A 301 -3.44 30.50 -11.15
CA LEU A 301 -3.98 29.33 -11.84
C LEU A 301 -5.08 29.65 -12.86
N ARG A 302 -5.44 30.91 -13.05
CA ARG A 302 -6.57 31.29 -13.92
C ARG A 302 -6.47 30.75 -15.33
N ASN A 303 -5.26 30.71 -15.89
CA ASN A 303 -5.04 30.27 -17.26
C ASN A 303 -5.15 28.75 -17.44
N THR A 304 -4.99 27.97 -16.37
CA THR A 304 -5.10 26.50 -16.42
C THR A 304 -6.53 26.00 -16.20
N CYS A 305 -7.47 26.89 -15.85
CA CYS A 305 -8.87 26.55 -15.60
C CYS A 305 -9.58 25.81 -16.76
N TYR A 306 -9.05 25.93 -17.99
CA TYR A 306 -9.57 25.29 -19.20
C TYR A 306 -8.79 24.04 -19.61
N ASP A 307 -7.77 23.66 -18.84
CA ASP A 307 -7.07 22.40 -19.07
C ASP A 307 -7.98 21.23 -18.63
N PRO A 308 -8.04 20.13 -19.39
CA PRO A 308 -8.84 18.96 -19.00
C PRO A 308 -8.50 18.47 -17.59
N ASP A 309 -7.22 18.49 -17.22
CA ASP A 309 -6.70 17.97 -15.95
C ASP A 309 -6.91 18.92 -14.75
N ALA A 310 -7.32 20.17 -14.97
CA ALA A 310 -7.47 21.19 -13.92
C ALA A 310 -8.76 21.06 -13.09
N ARG A 311 -9.30 19.85 -12.92
CA ARG A 311 -10.54 19.60 -12.15
C ARG A 311 -10.42 20.07 -10.70
N MET A 312 -9.31 19.75 -10.04
CA MET A 312 -9.07 20.18 -8.65
C MET A 312 -8.92 21.70 -8.54
N VAL A 313 -8.32 22.36 -9.54
CA VAL A 313 -8.26 23.83 -9.60
C VAL A 313 -9.67 24.40 -9.68
N ARG A 314 -10.54 23.87 -10.55
CA ARG A 314 -11.93 24.33 -10.64
C ARG A 314 -12.73 24.13 -9.34
N LEU A 315 -12.39 23.11 -8.56
CA LEU A 315 -13.02 22.86 -7.26
C LEU A 315 -12.62 23.89 -6.21
N MET A 316 -11.33 24.22 -6.17
CA MET A 316 -10.80 25.18 -5.19
C MET A 316 -10.93 26.63 -5.64
N CYS A 317 -10.94 26.88 -6.95
CA CYS A 317 -10.95 28.18 -7.61
C CYS A 317 -12.17 28.35 -8.53
N GLY A 318 -13.36 28.02 -8.01
CA GLY A 318 -14.59 28.04 -8.80
C GLY A 318 -14.97 29.41 -9.36
N GLN A 319 -14.77 30.51 -8.63
CA GLN A 319 -15.05 31.87 -9.09
C GLN A 319 -14.04 32.33 -10.16
N THR A 320 -12.73 32.21 -9.91
CA THR A 320 -11.65 32.54 -10.86
C THR A 320 -11.76 31.71 -12.14
N CYS A 321 -12.11 30.42 -12.01
CA CYS A 321 -12.35 29.55 -13.16
C CYS A 321 -13.73 29.74 -13.80
N GLY A 322 -14.57 30.68 -13.35
CA GLY A 322 -15.86 30.99 -13.97
C GLY A 322 -16.96 29.93 -13.73
N CYS A 323 -16.83 29.08 -12.72
CA CYS A 323 -17.92 28.20 -12.26
C CYS A 323 -19.12 29.00 -11.73
N THR A 324 -18.93 30.25 -11.25
CA THR A 324 -20.01 31.15 -10.79
C THR A 324 -20.47 32.17 -11.83
N ASP A 325 -19.75 32.29 -12.95
CA ASP A 325 -20.06 33.24 -14.01
C ASP A 325 -20.81 32.51 -15.13
N PRO A 326 -22.10 32.84 -15.38
CA PRO A 326 -22.81 32.21 -16.47
C PRO A 326 -22.21 32.59 -17.82
N LEU A 327 -21.55 33.73 -17.99
CA LEU A 327 -20.99 34.14 -19.28
C LEU A 327 -19.63 33.53 -19.60
N ALA A 328 -19.01 32.83 -18.64
CA ALA A 328 -17.76 32.11 -18.87
C ALA A 328 -17.96 30.92 -19.84
N PRO A 329 -16.90 30.49 -20.57
CA PRO A 329 -16.97 29.35 -21.47
C PRO A 329 -17.57 28.11 -20.77
N PRO A 330 -18.55 27.43 -21.38
CA PRO A 330 -19.24 26.29 -20.77
C PRO A 330 -18.36 25.07 -20.47
N TRP A 331 -17.15 24.97 -21.05
CA TRP A 331 -16.27 23.83 -20.82
C TRP A 331 -15.94 23.64 -19.35
N TYR A 332 -16.09 22.39 -18.90
CA TYR A 332 -15.75 21.94 -17.55
C TYR A 332 -16.55 22.63 -16.44
N LYS A 333 -17.65 23.33 -16.77
CA LYS A 333 -18.51 24.01 -15.79
C LYS A 333 -19.58 23.08 -15.22
N GLN A 334 -19.14 21.91 -14.77
CA GLN A 334 -19.97 20.82 -14.27
C GLN A 334 -19.37 20.22 -13.00
N LYS A 335 -20.20 19.56 -12.17
CA LYS A 335 -19.73 18.87 -10.96
C LYS A 335 -18.67 17.82 -11.26
N ALA A 336 -18.88 17.03 -12.32
CA ALA A 336 -17.96 15.97 -12.75
C ALA A 336 -16.57 16.51 -13.13
N GLU A 337 -16.51 17.77 -13.53
CA GLU A 337 -15.29 18.45 -13.97
C GLU A 337 -14.71 19.39 -12.91
N GLY A 338 -15.23 19.31 -11.68
CA GLY A 338 -14.65 19.95 -10.51
C GLY A 338 -15.34 21.23 -10.07
N CYS A 339 -16.36 21.77 -10.74
CA CYS A 339 -17.06 22.93 -10.18
C CYS A 339 -17.90 22.52 -8.96
N ALA A 340 -17.61 23.11 -7.79
CA ALA A 340 -18.36 22.86 -6.56
C ALA A 340 -19.86 23.16 -6.73
N GLU A 341 -20.72 22.37 -6.09
CA GLU A 341 -22.18 22.53 -6.17
C GLU A 341 -22.64 23.93 -5.76
N MET A 342 -22.08 24.47 -4.68
CA MET A 342 -22.38 25.82 -4.24
C MET A 342 -22.03 26.89 -5.28
N CYS A 343 -20.97 26.69 -6.08
CA CYS A 343 -20.62 27.61 -7.16
C CYS A 343 -21.62 27.55 -8.31
N LEU A 344 -22.05 26.34 -8.65
CA LEU A 344 -23.04 26.12 -9.71
C LEU A 344 -24.41 26.69 -9.34
N LEU A 345 -24.82 26.60 -8.06
CA LEU A 345 -26.04 27.25 -7.57
C LEU A 345 -25.97 28.78 -7.69
N GLN A 346 -24.81 29.38 -7.38
CA GLN A 346 -24.60 30.82 -7.58
C GLN A 346 -24.69 31.19 -9.06
N ARG A 347 -24.04 30.41 -9.94
CA ARG A 347 -24.14 30.56 -11.39
C ARG A 347 -25.58 30.48 -11.87
N GLU A 348 -26.33 29.50 -11.39
CA GLU A 348 -27.74 29.31 -11.75
C GLU A 348 -28.58 30.54 -11.39
N SER A 349 -28.39 31.12 -10.20
CA SER A 349 -29.10 32.35 -9.82
C SER A 349 -28.78 33.52 -10.76
N ARG A 350 -27.51 33.66 -11.19
CA ARG A 350 -27.07 34.71 -12.11
C ARG A 350 -27.53 34.45 -13.54
N MET A 351 -27.50 33.20 -13.97
CA MET A 351 -28.02 32.73 -15.26
C MET A 351 -29.51 33.08 -15.39
N ARG A 352 -30.30 32.84 -14.33
CA ARG A 352 -31.71 33.22 -14.31
C ARG A 352 -31.92 34.73 -14.46
N ALA A 353 -30.98 35.56 -14.03
CA ALA A 353 -31.07 37.02 -14.13
C ALA A 353 -30.66 37.58 -15.52
N LEU A 354 -30.17 36.74 -16.44
CA LEU A 354 -29.80 37.18 -17.79
C LEU A 354 -31.04 37.58 -18.62
N PRO A 355 -30.87 38.45 -19.63
CA PRO A 355 -31.93 38.75 -20.59
C PRO A 355 -32.18 37.55 -21.52
N CYS A 356 -33.44 37.38 -21.95
CA CYS A 356 -33.83 36.36 -22.92
C CYS A 356 -33.57 36.81 -24.34
N GLN A 357 -32.28 36.96 -24.65
CA GLN A 357 -31.81 37.37 -25.96
C GLN A 357 -30.60 36.54 -26.34
N ASP A 358 -30.57 36.03 -27.57
CA ASP A 358 -29.38 35.39 -28.11
C ASP A 358 -28.20 36.36 -28.11
N PHE A 359 -27.02 35.82 -27.85
CA PHE A 359 -25.82 36.62 -27.93
C PHE A 359 -25.61 37.26 -29.32
N PRO A 360 -25.23 38.56 -29.35
CA PRO A 360 -25.19 39.33 -30.58
C PRO A 360 -24.04 38.86 -31.48
N GLN A 361 -24.36 37.94 -32.38
CA GLN A 361 -23.53 37.39 -33.46
C GLN A 361 -22.28 36.58 -33.06
N ALA A 362 -21.95 35.62 -33.93
CA ALA A 362 -20.70 34.86 -33.93
C ALA A 362 -19.49 35.78 -33.86
N GLY A 363 -18.56 35.49 -32.95
CA GLY A 363 -17.30 36.23 -32.86
C GLY A 363 -17.29 37.42 -31.89
N ALA A 364 -18.45 37.93 -31.46
CA ALA A 364 -18.51 39.14 -30.63
C ALA A 364 -18.16 38.92 -29.15
N GLN A 365 -18.27 37.68 -28.65
CA GLN A 365 -18.02 37.32 -27.26
C GLN A 365 -16.88 36.30 -27.16
N GLU A 366 -15.93 36.58 -26.27
CA GLU A 366 -14.77 35.74 -26.00
C GLU A 366 -15.16 34.32 -25.58
N SER A 367 -16.22 34.17 -24.77
CA SER A 367 -16.65 32.87 -24.26
C SER A 367 -17.21 31.92 -25.32
N TRP A 368 -17.93 32.44 -26.32
CA TRP A 368 -18.41 31.67 -27.46
C TRP A 368 -17.24 31.17 -28.30
N ASN A 369 -16.32 32.07 -28.64
CA ASN A 369 -15.14 31.72 -29.43
C ASN A 369 -14.28 30.68 -28.71
N GLN A 370 -14.02 30.91 -27.42
CA GLN A 370 -13.23 30.00 -26.59
C GLN A 370 -13.89 28.63 -26.42
N PHE A 371 -15.21 28.55 -26.39
CA PHE A 371 -15.92 27.26 -26.41
C PHE A 371 -15.58 26.47 -27.68
N TRP A 372 -15.71 27.07 -28.85
CA TRP A 372 -15.44 26.35 -30.09
C TRP A 372 -13.95 26.12 -30.35
N ASP A 373 -13.09 27.05 -29.94
CA ASP A 373 -11.63 26.92 -30.07
C ASP A 373 -11.07 25.76 -29.23
N ASN A 374 -11.66 25.50 -28.06
CA ASN A 374 -11.24 24.41 -27.18
C ASN A 374 -11.96 23.08 -27.45
N TYR A 375 -12.87 23.01 -28.42
CA TYR A 375 -13.68 21.81 -28.65
C TYR A 375 -12.83 20.57 -28.93
N ALA A 376 -11.86 20.67 -29.85
CA ALA A 376 -11.00 19.54 -30.21
C ALA A 376 -10.18 19.03 -29.00
N LEU A 377 -9.63 19.95 -28.20
CA LEU A 377 -8.87 19.62 -27.01
C LEU A 377 -9.76 18.95 -25.94
N ALA A 378 -10.93 19.52 -25.67
CA ALA A 378 -11.83 19.01 -24.65
C ALA A 378 -12.40 17.63 -25.00
N VAL A 379 -12.84 17.44 -26.24
CA VAL A 379 -13.42 16.17 -26.69
C VAL A 379 -12.36 15.09 -26.79
N SER A 380 -11.17 15.38 -27.32
CA SER A 380 -10.09 14.40 -27.40
C SER A 380 -9.56 14.00 -26.02
N ALA A 381 -9.50 14.93 -25.07
CA ALA A 381 -9.13 14.61 -23.70
C ALA A 381 -10.17 13.72 -23.00
N TYR A 382 -11.46 13.90 -23.29
CA TYR A 382 -12.53 13.14 -22.65
C TYR A 382 -12.78 11.76 -23.29
N TYR A 383 -12.76 11.69 -24.62
CA TYR A 383 -13.13 10.49 -25.38
C TYR A 383 -11.95 9.76 -26.05
N GLY A 384 -10.74 10.31 -25.99
CA GLY A 384 -9.56 9.83 -26.73
C GLY A 384 -9.45 10.42 -28.14
N GLN A 385 -8.24 10.38 -28.71
CA GLN A 385 -7.95 10.95 -30.03
C GLN A 385 -8.70 10.23 -31.16
N ASP A 386 -8.87 8.91 -31.07
CA ASP A 386 -9.47 8.07 -32.12
C ASP A 386 -10.90 8.51 -32.49
N ARG A 387 -11.67 9.05 -31.53
CA ARG A 387 -13.03 9.54 -31.82
C ARG A 387 -13.04 10.88 -32.56
N LEU A 388 -12.00 11.69 -32.41
CA LEU A 388 -11.93 12.99 -33.07
C LEU A 388 -11.66 12.83 -34.58
N GLU A 389 -10.86 11.83 -34.96
CA GLU A 389 -10.56 11.54 -36.37
C GLU A 389 -11.78 11.09 -37.19
N LEU A 390 -12.79 10.53 -36.52
CA LEU A 390 -14.05 10.11 -37.12
C LEU A 390 -15.08 11.26 -37.21
N GLY A 391 -14.87 12.36 -36.48
CA GLY A 391 -15.80 13.47 -36.40
C GLY A 391 -15.56 14.53 -37.48
N ASP A 392 -16.64 15.02 -38.10
CA ASP A 392 -16.56 16.14 -39.04
C ASP A 392 -16.38 17.48 -38.28
N MET A 393 -15.13 17.96 -38.19
CA MET A 393 -14.78 19.25 -37.59
C MET A 393 -15.32 20.46 -38.38
N SER A 394 -15.87 20.27 -39.58
CA SER A 394 -16.52 21.34 -40.34
C SER A 394 -17.74 21.89 -39.60
N ALA A 395 -18.47 21.03 -38.89
CA ALA A 395 -19.62 21.42 -38.07
C ALA A 395 -19.21 22.43 -36.97
N VAL A 396 -18.07 22.21 -36.32
CA VAL A 396 -17.52 23.12 -35.29
C VAL A 396 -17.18 24.48 -35.88
N SER A 397 -16.54 24.50 -37.06
CA SER A 397 -16.22 25.75 -37.77
C SER A 397 -17.49 26.52 -38.17
N MET A 398 -18.53 25.81 -38.64
CA MET A 398 -19.82 26.40 -38.97
C MET A 398 -20.54 26.94 -37.73
N MET A 399 -20.52 26.20 -36.61
CA MET A 399 -21.07 26.67 -35.33
C MET A 399 -20.38 27.94 -34.86
N LYS A 400 -19.04 27.95 -34.87
CA LYS A 400 -18.25 29.12 -34.47
C LYS A 400 -18.60 30.36 -35.30
N ALA A 401 -18.68 30.21 -36.62
CA ALA A 401 -18.94 31.31 -37.56
C ALA A 401 -20.43 31.73 -37.65
N GLY A 402 -21.36 30.81 -37.41
CA GLY A 402 -22.80 31.07 -37.53
C GLY A 402 -23.48 31.48 -36.23
N GLY A 403 -22.87 31.24 -35.06
CA GLY A 403 -23.37 31.71 -33.78
C GLY A 403 -24.61 30.94 -33.29
N CYS A 404 -25.41 31.58 -32.44
CA CYS A 404 -26.61 30.98 -31.85
C CYS A 404 -27.57 30.33 -32.87
N PRO A 405 -27.88 30.93 -34.04
CA PRO A 405 -28.78 30.31 -35.01
C PRO A 405 -28.35 28.91 -35.48
N MET A 406 -27.05 28.61 -35.49
CA MET A 406 -26.56 27.29 -35.90
C MET A 406 -26.93 26.17 -34.92
N LEU A 407 -27.26 26.50 -33.67
CA LEU A 407 -27.75 25.53 -32.69
C LEU A 407 -29.11 24.94 -33.11
N GLN A 408 -29.91 25.64 -33.91
CA GLN A 408 -31.15 25.09 -34.46
C GLN A 408 -30.89 24.17 -35.67
N ALA A 409 -29.90 24.54 -36.50
CA ALA A 409 -29.54 23.77 -37.68
C ALA A 409 -28.82 22.46 -37.33
N VAL A 410 -27.96 22.49 -36.30
CA VAL A 410 -27.18 21.34 -35.82
C VAL A 410 -27.40 21.21 -34.30
N PRO A 411 -28.56 20.70 -33.86
CA PRO A 411 -28.94 20.70 -32.43
C PRO A 411 -28.13 19.76 -31.56
N LYS A 412 -27.46 18.78 -32.15
CA LYS A 412 -26.66 17.77 -31.44
C LYS A 412 -25.20 17.84 -31.82
N ASP A 413 -24.35 17.53 -30.87
CA ASP A 413 -22.93 17.34 -31.07
C ASP A 413 -22.69 16.08 -31.90
N PRO A 414 -22.00 16.15 -33.05
CA PRO A 414 -21.76 15.00 -33.91
C PRO A 414 -20.89 13.93 -33.27
N ILE A 415 -20.06 14.26 -32.27
CA ILE A 415 -19.16 13.31 -31.61
C ILE A 415 -19.80 12.71 -30.36
N THR A 416 -20.42 13.54 -29.51
CA THR A 416 -20.97 13.08 -28.23
C THR A 416 -22.44 12.65 -28.32
N GLY A 417 -23.17 13.14 -29.32
CA GLY A 417 -24.62 12.93 -29.47
C GLY A 417 -25.47 13.79 -28.53
N GLU A 418 -24.84 14.58 -27.66
CA GLU A 418 -25.49 15.44 -26.68
C GLU A 418 -26.14 16.66 -27.36
N THR A 419 -27.21 17.17 -26.76
CA THR A 419 -27.90 18.36 -27.30
C THR A 419 -27.21 19.61 -26.76
N TRP A 420 -26.71 20.48 -27.65
CA TRP A 420 -25.93 21.65 -27.23
C TRP A 420 -26.64 22.55 -26.21
N CYS A 421 -27.94 22.75 -26.41
CA CYS A 421 -28.77 23.57 -25.53
C CYS A 421 -28.91 23.00 -24.11
N LEU A 422 -28.88 21.67 -23.95
CA LEU A 422 -28.92 21.01 -22.63
C LEU A 422 -27.52 20.85 -22.02
N GLY A 423 -26.48 20.89 -22.86
CA GLY A 423 -25.12 20.63 -22.44
C GLY A 423 -24.83 19.13 -22.32
N ALA A 424 -23.67 18.82 -21.75
CA ALA A 424 -23.31 17.45 -21.38
C ALA A 424 -23.00 17.44 -19.88
N ALA A 425 -23.82 16.73 -19.09
CA ALA A 425 -23.73 16.72 -17.63
C ALA A 425 -22.34 16.40 -17.08
N THR A 426 -21.53 15.67 -17.86
CA THR A 426 -20.18 15.26 -17.48
C THR A 426 -19.06 16.09 -18.08
N LEU A 427 -19.31 17.03 -19.00
CA LEU A 427 -18.25 17.71 -19.75
C LEU A 427 -18.44 19.22 -19.93
N PHE A 428 -19.62 19.70 -20.33
CA PHE A 428 -19.85 21.13 -20.58
C PHE A 428 -21.23 21.60 -20.14
N GLY A 429 -21.31 22.86 -19.73
CA GLY A 429 -22.55 23.54 -19.37
C GLY A 429 -23.52 23.71 -20.54
N PRO A 430 -24.83 23.88 -20.31
CA PRO A 430 -25.81 24.12 -21.38
C PRO A 430 -25.49 25.38 -22.17
N LEU A 431 -25.78 25.41 -23.48
CA LEU A 431 -25.68 26.66 -24.26
C LEU A 431 -26.97 27.51 -24.23
N SER A 432 -28.05 27.00 -23.60
CA SER A 432 -29.35 27.68 -23.52
C SER A 432 -29.31 29.05 -22.87
N TYR A 433 -28.34 29.34 -22.01
CA TYR A 433 -28.22 30.68 -21.41
C TYR A 433 -27.42 31.67 -22.27
N LEU A 434 -26.57 31.19 -23.18
CA LEU A 434 -25.87 32.04 -24.18
C LEU A 434 -26.79 32.36 -25.36
N CYS A 435 -27.62 31.38 -25.71
CA CYS A 435 -28.47 31.39 -26.89
C CYS A 435 -29.91 30.97 -26.55
N PRO A 436 -30.61 31.69 -25.66
CA PRO A 436 -31.93 31.28 -25.18
C PRO A 436 -33.01 31.28 -26.26
N GLU A 437 -32.97 32.18 -27.23
CA GLU A 437 -33.95 32.22 -28.32
C GLU A 437 -33.69 31.08 -29.30
N ALA A 438 -32.44 30.87 -29.72
CA ALA A 438 -32.09 29.75 -30.59
C ALA A 438 -32.42 28.39 -29.96
N CYS A 439 -32.18 28.24 -28.66
CA CYS A 439 -32.53 27.04 -27.91
C CYS A 439 -34.04 26.91 -27.62
N GLY A 440 -34.85 27.93 -27.91
CA GLY A 440 -36.31 27.86 -27.80
C GLY A 440 -36.84 28.09 -26.38
N CYS A 441 -36.11 28.78 -25.51
CA CYS A 441 -36.48 29.05 -24.13
C CYS A 441 -37.85 29.72 -23.96
N ARG A 442 -38.27 30.58 -24.92
CA ARG A 442 -39.57 31.28 -24.87
C ARG A 442 -40.79 30.36 -25.02
N ASN A 443 -40.59 29.19 -25.62
CA ASN A 443 -41.67 28.23 -25.87
C ASN A 443 -41.73 27.13 -24.81
N GLN A 444 -40.84 27.16 -23.81
CA GLN A 444 -40.75 26.15 -22.77
C GLN A 444 -41.56 26.57 -21.54
N THR A 445 -42.09 25.58 -20.82
CA THR A 445 -42.61 25.79 -19.47
C THR A 445 -41.44 25.81 -18.48
N SER A 446 -41.58 26.53 -17.35
CA SER A 446 -40.55 26.58 -16.30
C SER A 446 -40.12 25.20 -15.78
N ASP A 447 -41.00 24.20 -15.89
CA ASP A 447 -40.82 22.86 -15.34
C ASP A 447 -40.16 21.89 -16.33
N SER A 448 -39.93 22.29 -17.59
CA SER A 448 -39.22 21.42 -18.53
C SER A 448 -37.72 21.40 -18.21
N GLU A 449 -37.03 20.31 -18.56
CA GLU A 449 -35.58 20.17 -18.33
C GLU A 449 -34.81 21.35 -18.96
N LEU A 450 -35.19 21.78 -20.15
CA LEU A 450 -34.63 22.96 -20.80
C LEU A 450 -35.07 24.26 -20.10
N GLY A 451 -36.31 24.34 -19.62
CA GLY A 451 -36.83 25.50 -18.91
C GLY A 451 -36.03 25.85 -17.65
N LEU A 452 -35.56 24.84 -16.91
CA LEU A 452 -34.69 25.03 -15.75
C LEU A 452 -33.32 25.66 -16.10
N LEU A 453 -32.88 25.53 -17.36
CA LEU A 453 -31.58 26.01 -17.86
C LEU A 453 -31.70 27.34 -18.62
N CYS A 454 -32.91 27.91 -18.70
CA CYS A 454 -33.19 29.16 -19.40
C CYS A 454 -33.18 30.37 -18.45
N PRO A 455 -32.83 31.57 -18.93
CA PRO A 455 -32.99 32.80 -18.17
C PRO A 455 -34.46 33.00 -17.75
N SER A 456 -34.69 33.51 -16.54
CA SER A 456 -36.07 33.70 -16.04
C SER A 456 -36.87 34.71 -16.86
N SER A 457 -36.18 35.66 -17.50
CA SER A 457 -36.76 36.64 -18.42
C SER A 457 -37.30 36.04 -19.73
N CYS A 458 -37.09 34.74 -20.00
CA CYS A 458 -37.68 34.05 -21.14
C CYS A 458 -39.13 33.63 -20.93
N PHE A 459 -39.57 33.57 -19.67
CA PHE A 459 -40.90 33.15 -19.32
C PHE A 459 -41.84 34.37 -19.19
N PRO A 460 -43.08 34.27 -19.66
CA PRO A 460 -44.06 35.36 -19.63
C PRO A 460 -44.56 35.73 -18.23
#